data_AF-A0A1I0ZZS8-F1
#
_entry.id   AF-A0A1I0ZZS8-F1
#
_cell.length_a   1.000
_cell.length_b   1.000
_cell.length_c   1.000
_cell.angle_alpha   90.00
_cell.angle_beta   90.00
_cell.angle_gamma   90.00
#
_symmetry.space_group_name_H-M   'P 1'
#
loop_
_entity.id
_entity.type
_entity.pdbx_description
1 polymer ?
#
loop_
_entity_poly.entity_id
_entity_poly.type
_entity_poly.pdbx_seq_one_letter_code
_entity_poly.pdbx_strand_id
1 'polypeptide(L)' 'MNANTKLIAMSHASNVTGELTPVEASAAVAKQYNIPVLVDASQTAGHRAIHMQNMGIDMMAVPGHKGLLAHRVRACF' A
#
# COMPACT_ATOMS: atom_id res chain seq x y z
N MET A 1 -11.11 -8.45 -12.24
CA MET A 1 -11.83 -8.57 -10.95
C MET A 1 -13.06 -9.42 -11.21
N ASN A 2 -13.34 -10.40 -10.35
CA ASN A 2 -14.54 -11.23 -10.45
C ASN A 2 -15.59 -10.77 -9.42
N ALA A 3 -16.79 -11.36 -9.47
CA ALA A 3 -17.89 -11.02 -8.58
C ALA A 3 -17.58 -11.23 -7.08
N ASN A 4 -16.57 -12.06 -6.76
CA ASN A 4 -16.18 -12.39 -5.39
C ASN A 4 -14.99 -11.58 -4.88
N THR A 5 -14.45 -10.64 -5.67
CA THR A 5 -13.30 -9.83 -5.25
C THR A 5 -13.74 -8.85 -4.15
N LYS A 6 -13.10 -8.90 -2.98
CA LYS A 6 -13.45 -8.06 -1.81
C LYS A 6 -12.34 -7.12 -1.34
N LEU A 7 -11.13 -7.25 -1.88
CA LEU A 7 -9.98 -6.41 -1.54
C LEU A 7 -8.98 -6.43 -2.69
N ILE A 8 -8.35 -5.29 -2.96
CA ILE A 8 -7.17 -5.19 -3.81
C ILE A 8 -5.99 -4.83 -2.91
N ALA A 9 -4.98 -5.69 -2.86
CA ALA A 9 -3.76 -5.47 -2.08
C ALA A 9 -2.55 -5.39 -3.01
N MET A 10 -1.70 -4.37 -2.84
CA MET A 10 -0.47 -4.19 -3.63
C MET A 10 0.65 -3.52 -2.85
N SER A 11 1.90 -3.75 -3.24
CA SER A 11 3.03 -2.99 -2.71
C SER A 11 3.11 -1.61 -3.36
N HIS A 12 3.46 -0.57 -2.61
CA HIS A 12 3.71 0.77 -3.15
C HIS A 12 4.99 0.80 -4.02
N ALA A 13 5.99 -0.02 -3.66
CA ALA A 13 7.17 -0.26 -4.47
C ALA A 13 7.63 -1.72 -4.36
N SER A 14 8.22 -2.24 -5.44
CA SER A 14 8.89 -3.54 -5.45
C SER A 14 10.10 -3.52 -4.53
N ASN A 15 10.25 -4.56 -3.71
CA ASN A 15 11.44 -4.76 -2.88
C ASN A 15 12.63 -5.35 -3.66
N VAL A 16 12.41 -5.81 -4.90
CA VAL A 16 13.46 -6.39 -5.76
C VAL A 16 13.98 -5.34 -6.73
N THR A 17 13.08 -4.65 -7.43
CA THR A 17 13.42 -3.71 -8.51
C THR A 17 13.38 -2.25 -8.06
N GLY A 18 12.73 -1.94 -6.93
CA GLY A 18 12.49 -0.56 -6.49
C GLY A 18 11.42 0.19 -7.28
N GLU A 19 10.81 -0.46 -8.29
CA GLU A 19 9.80 0.15 -9.15
C GLU A 19 8.53 0.51 -8.35
N LEU A 20 7.97 1.69 -8.64
CA LEU A 20 6.72 2.15 -8.04
C LEU A 20 5.52 1.56 -8.76
N THR A 21 4.58 1.04 -7.99
CA THR A 21 3.30 0.57 -8.52
C THR A 21 2.40 1.76 -8.83
N PRO A 22 1.64 1.77 -9.95
CA PRO A 22 0.67 2.81 -10.25
C PRO A 22 -0.58 2.67 -9.35
N VAL A 23 -0.45 3.10 -8.10
CA VAL A 23 -1.48 2.96 -7.06
C VAL A 23 -2.74 3.72 -7.44
N GLU A 24 -2.62 4.95 -7.93
CA GLU A 24 -3.75 5.82 -8.25
C GLU A 24 -4.59 5.25 -9.39
N ALA A 25 -3.94 4.70 -10.42
CA ALA A 25 -4.61 4.04 -11.53
C ALA A 25 -5.36 2.79 -11.04
N SER A 26 -4.72 2.00 -10.17
CA SER A 26 -5.32 0.81 -9.60
C SER A 26 -6.50 1.14 -8.67
N ALA A 27 -6.39 2.19 -7.87
CA ALA A 27 -7.43 2.68 -6.99
C ALA A 27 -8.62 3.26 -7.76
N ALA A 28 -8.37 3.96 -8.88
CA ALA A 28 -9.44 4.42 -9.76
C ALA A 28 -10.29 3.26 -10.31
N VAL A 29 -9.65 2.16 -10.70
CA VAL A 29 -10.37 0.94 -11.12
C VAL A 29 -11.11 0.31 -9.92
N ALA A 30 -10.44 0.17 -8.76
CA ALA A 30 -11.06 -0.39 -7.55
C ALA A 30 -12.34 0.35 -7.14
N LYS A 31 -12.32 1.68 -7.23
CA LYS A 31 -13.46 2.55 -6.92
C LYS A 31 -14.68 2.29 -7.81
N GLN A 32 -14.49 1.94 -9.08
CA GLN A 32 -15.60 1.59 -9.99
C GLN A 32 -16.38 0.35 -9.50
N TYR A 33 -15.72 -0.54 -8.76
CA TYR A 33 -16.30 -1.77 -8.24
C TYR A 33 -16.61 -1.69 -6.73
N ASN A 34 -16.41 -0.54 -6.08
CA ASN A 34 -16.53 -0.37 -4.63
C ASN A 34 -15.68 -1.38 -3.83
N ILE A 35 -14.48 -1.69 -4.34
CA ILE A 35 -13.55 -2.61 -3.69
C ILE A 35 -12.49 -1.79 -2.93
N PRO A 36 -12.24 -2.07 -1.64
CA PRO A 36 -11.22 -1.36 -0.88
C PRO A 36 -9.80 -1.68 -1.38
N VAL A 37 -8.89 -0.73 -1.18
CA VAL A 37 -7.47 -0.81 -1.57
C VAL A 37 -6.56 -0.80 -0.34
N LEU A 38 -5.77 -1.86 -0.20
CA LEU A 38 -4.68 -1.97 0.76
C LEU A 38 -3.32 -1.78 0.07
N VAL A 39 -2.50 -0.87 0.57
CA VAL A 39 -1.14 -0.64 0.06
C VAL A 39 -0.09 -1.01 1.11
N ASP A 40 0.85 -1.89 0.74
CA ASP A 40 2.07 -2.14 1.52
C ASP A 40 3.14 -1.10 1.17
N ALA A 41 3.36 -0.15 2.07
CA ALA A 41 4.36 0.91 1.92
C ALA A 41 5.69 0.55 2.62
N SER A 42 5.99 -0.74 2.80
CA SER A 42 7.21 -1.24 3.43
C SER A 42 8.52 -0.60 2.98
N GLN A 43 8.67 -0.29 1.70
CA GLN A 43 9.92 0.26 1.16
C GLN A 43 9.89 1.79 1.01
N THR A 44 8.71 2.40 1.11
CA THR A 44 8.48 3.79 0.73
C THR A 44 8.07 4.67 1.90
N ALA A 45 7.42 4.12 2.93
CA ALA A 45 7.09 4.86 4.15
C ALA A 45 8.36 5.37 4.84
N GLY A 46 8.41 6.68 5.08
CA GLY A 46 9.58 7.40 5.60
C GLY A 46 10.60 7.84 4.55
N HIS A 47 10.52 7.31 3.32
CA HIS A 47 11.37 7.73 2.19
C HIS A 47 10.64 8.61 1.17
N ARG A 48 9.32 8.43 1.03
CA ARG A 48 8.46 9.17 0.09
C ARG A 48 7.24 9.72 0.80
N ALA A 49 6.77 10.87 0.35
CA ALA A 49 5.47 11.39 0.73
C ALA A 49 4.38 10.48 0.15
N ILE A 50 3.42 10.07 0.98
CA ILE A 50 2.28 9.25 0.57
C ILE A 50 1.02 9.92 1.08
N HIS A 51 0.11 10.25 0.17
CA HIS A 51 -1.14 10.94 0.48
C HIS A 51 -2.32 9.99 0.25
N MET A 52 -2.72 9.26 1.29
CA MET A 52 -3.72 8.18 1.18
C MET A 52 -5.00 8.60 0.47
N GLN A 53 -5.58 9.74 0.86
CA GLN A 53 -6.83 10.25 0.28
C GLN A 53 -6.68 10.59 -1.22
N ASN A 54 -5.61 11.30 -1.57
CA ASN A 54 -5.35 11.72 -2.96
C ASN A 54 -5.05 10.52 -3.86
N MET A 55 -4.43 9.48 -3.30
CA MET A 55 -4.05 8.28 -4.04
C MET A 55 -5.13 7.19 -4.05
N GLY A 56 -6.24 7.39 -3.34
CA GLY A 56 -7.32 6.40 -3.24
C GLY A 56 -6.96 5.15 -2.43
N ILE A 57 -6.12 5.30 -1.40
CA ILE A 57 -5.70 4.22 -0.51
C ILE A 57 -6.64 4.18 0.71
N ASP A 58 -7.35 3.07 0.89
CA ASP A 58 -8.23 2.88 2.05
C ASP A 58 -7.46 2.39 3.27
N MET A 59 -6.46 1.54 3.06
CA MET A 59 -5.64 0.94 4.12
C MET A 59 -4.18 0.95 3.73
N MET A 60 -3.30 1.15 4.72
CA MET A 60 -1.85 1.11 4.49
C MET A 60 -1.13 0.28 5.56
N ALA A 61 -0.29 -0.64 5.11
CA ALA A 61 0.61 -1.38 5.96
C ALA A 61 2.01 -0.74 5.92
N VAL A 62 2.59 -0.48 7.09
CA VAL A 62 3.93 0.10 7.24
C VAL A 62 4.72 -0.59 8.36
N PRO A 63 6.00 -0.91 8.15
CA PRO A 63 6.91 -1.31 9.21
C PRO A 63 7.58 -0.07 9.82
N GLY A 64 7.56 0.04 11.15
CA GLY A 64 8.28 1.12 11.84
C GLY A 64 9.81 1.03 11.66
N HIS A 65 10.37 -0.17 11.61
CA HIS A 65 11.83 -0.41 11.65
C HIS A 65 12.56 -0.34 10.30
N LYS A 66 11.97 0.38 9.34
CA LYS A 66 12.58 0.66 8.03
C LYS A 66 12.76 2.17 7.88
N GLY A 67 12.18 2.78 6.84
CA GLY A 67 12.31 4.22 6.58
C GLY A 67 11.77 5.13 7.69
N LEU A 68 10.95 4.60 8.61
CA LEU A 68 10.43 5.32 9.78
C LEU A 68 11.33 5.25 11.02
N LEU A 69 12.45 4.51 10.96
CA LEU A 69 13.51 4.45 11.98
C LEU A 69 13.09 4.01 13.41
N ALA A 70 11.93 3.38 13.57
CA ALA A 70 11.52 2.82 14.86
C ALA A 70 12.27 1.50 15.18
N HIS A 71 12.20 1.05 16.44
CA HIS A 71 12.81 -0.22 16.83
C HIS A 71 12.11 -1.42 16.16
N ARG A 72 12.88 -2.45 15.82
CA ARG A 72 12.30 -3.72 15.34
C ARG A 72 11.53 -4.39 16.47
N VAL A 73 10.22 -4.41 16.34
CA VAL A 73 9.32 -5.22 17.18
C VAL A 73 8.85 -6.43 16.39
N ARG A 74 8.77 -7.59 17.04
CA ARG A 74 8.05 -8.74 16.47
C ARG A 74 6.56 -8.42 16.56
N ALA A 75 5.87 -8.43 15.42
CA ALA A 75 4.42 -8.54 15.43
C ALA A 75 4.08 -9.97 15.86
N CYS A 76 3.72 -10.16 17.13
CA CYS A 76 2.99 -11.35 17.55
C CYS A 76 1.53 -11.08 17.21
N PHE A 77 1.03 -11.75 16.17
CA PHE A 77 -0.40 -11.86 15.91
C PHE A 77 -0.94 -13.10 16.61
#